data_AF-A0AB34HV39-F1
#
_entry.id   AF-A0AB34HV39-F1
#
_cell.length_a   1.000
_cell.length_b   1.000
_cell.length_c   1.000
_cell.angle_alpha   90.00
_cell.angle_beta   90.00
_cell.angle_gamma   90.00
#
_symmetry.space_group_name_H-M   'P 1'
#
loop_
_entity.id
_entity.type
_entity.pdbx_description
1 polymer ?
#
loop_
_entity_poly.entity_id
_entity_poly.type
_entity_poly.pdbx_seq_one_letter_code
_entity_poly.pdbx_strand_id
1 'polypeptide(L)'
;MPAGHPPILPPHFVTSRLGGQSWEEPLKPKLRFCIAAPSSEEPRSKSKICANVFCGAGRECAVTEKGEPTCLCIEQCKPHKRPVCGSNSKTYLNHCELHRDACLTGSKIQVDYDGHCKEKKSVSPSASPVVCYQSNRDELRRRIIQWLEAEIIPDGWFSKGSNYSEILDKYFKNFDNGDSRLDSSEFLKFVEQNETAINISTYADQGNNKLLRGLCVDALIELSDENADWKLSFQEFLKCLNPAFNPPEKSMPNLRNREGVVGKCALEDETYADGAETEVDCNRCVCACGNWVCTAMTCDGKNQKGAQTHTEEEMTRYVEELQKHQVSCSLHAGSVPRPKDYEAIEGRLYDLLTIVALHLAQGLVYSWLSVSMKFVDLDRSGKELS
;
A
#
# COMPACT_ATOMS: atom_id res chain seq x y z
N MET A 1 77.45 10.50 31.04
CA MET A 1 77.28 11.69 30.17
C MET A 1 75.94 11.61 29.49
N PRO A 2 75.28 12.77 29.34
CA PRO A 2 73.98 12.94 29.98
C PRO A 2 72.98 13.68 29.08
N ALA A 3 71.89 14.08 29.75
CA ALA A 3 71.20 15.36 29.58
C ALA A 3 70.23 15.52 28.38
N GLY A 4 69.12 16.25 28.53
CA GLY A 4 68.83 17.24 29.56
C GLY A 4 67.34 17.40 29.81
N HIS A 5 67.05 17.52 31.10
CA HIS A 5 65.81 17.88 31.77
C HIS A 5 65.17 19.21 31.32
N PRO A 6 63.90 19.43 31.71
CA PRO A 6 63.27 20.75 31.77
C PRO A 6 63.74 21.54 33.01
N PRO A 7 63.44 22.85 33.07
CA PRO A 7 63.17 23.53 34.36
C PRO A 7 61.83 24.32 34.32
N ILE A 8 60.96 24.28 35.36
CA ILE A 8 60.99 25.02 36.66
C ILE A 8 60.47 26.48 36.48
N LEU A 9 59.23 26.85 36.88
CA LEU A 9 58.75 27.32 38.23
C LEU A 9 59.14 28.81 38.55
N PRO A 10 58.58 29.58 39.53
CA PRO A 10 57.40 29.41 40.41
C PRO A 10 56.69 30.78 40.80
N PRO A 11 56.21 31.08 42.06
CA PRO A 11 54.95 31.81 42.32
C PRO A 11 55.11 33.02 43.29
N HIS A 12 54.02 33.70 43.66
CA HIS A 12 53.87 34.53 44.89
C HIS A 12 52.35 34.50 45.20
N PHE A 13 51.77 34.03 46.32
CA PHE A 13 51.89 34.23 47.79
C PHE A 13 51.55 35.63 48.32
N VAL A 14 50.89 35.65 49.50
CA VAL A 14 50.48 36.75 50.42
C VAL A 14 48.99 37.15 50.26
N THR A 15 48.00 36.61 51.01
CA THR A 15 47.59 36.69 52.44
C THR A 15 46.76 37.92 52.87
N SER A 16 45.62 37.65 53.52
CA SER A 16 45.11 38.29 54.77
C SER A 16 44.40 39.66 54.80
N ARG A 17 43.09 39.60 55.13
CA ARG A 17 42.44 40.00 56.41
C ARG A 17 42.09 41.51 56.68
N LEU A 18 40.92 41.68 57.35
CA LEU A 18 40.41 42.82 58.16
C LEU A 18 39.73 43.97 57.36
N GLY A 19 38.59 44.59 57.72
CA GLY A 19 37.76 44.60 58.93
C GLY A 19 37.41 46.06 59.32
N GLY A 20 36.11 46.40 59.48
CA GLY A 20 35.60 47.63 60.15
C GLY A 20 35.63 48.92 59.30
N GLN A 21 34.82 49.97 59.47
CA GLN A 21 33.87 50.47 60.48
C GLN A 21 33.00 51.57 59.78
N SER A 22 31.68 51.58 59.95
CA SER A 22 30.89 52.45 60.87
C SER A 22 31.04 53.96 60.67
N TRP A 23 29.93 54.65 60.38
CA TRP A 23 29.53 55.92 61.04
C TRP A 23 28.00 56.02 61.08
N GLU A 24 27.48 56.17 62.31
CA GLU A 24 26.09 56.46 62.67
C GLU A 24 25.81 57.98 62.72
N GLU A 25 24.53 58.31 62.51
CA GLU A 25 23.74 59.43 63.09
C GLU A 25 23.96 60.89 62.60
N PRO A 26 22.92 61.79 62.64
CA PRO A 26 21.82 61.82 63.62
C PRO A 26 20.38 62.07 63.12
N LEU A 27 19.46 61.78 64.03
CA LEU A 27 18.00 61.90 63.98
C LEU A 27 17.44 63.34 64.05
N LYS A 28 16.20 63.48 63.52
CA LYS A 28 15.02 64.32 63.94
C LYS A 28 14.62 65.48 62.98
N PRO A 29 13.35 65.98 63.01
CA PRO A 29 12.03 65.32 63.14
C PRO A 29 10.91 65.86 62.19
N LYS A 30 9.79 65.11 62.05
CA LYS A 30 8.36 65.50 61.75
C LYS A 30 8.09 66.46 60.56
N LEU A 31 7.19 66.18 59.59
CA LEU A 31 5.74 66.06 59.73
C LEU A 31 5.05 65.80 58.34
N ARG A 32 3.86 65.18 58.36
CA ARG A 32 2.73 65.18 57.37
C ARG A 32 2.64 64.12 56.25
N PHE A 33 1.71 63.19 56.51
CA PHE A 33 0.56 62.76 55.69
C PHE A 33 0.66 62.64 54.16
N CYS A 34 0.55 61.38 53.74
CA CYS A 34 -0.23 60.78 52.64
C CYS A 34 -0.34 61.49 51.29
N ILE A 35 0.35 60.93 50.29
CA ILE A 35 -0.13 60.86 48.91
C ILE A 35 -0.24 59.38 48.56
N ALA A 36 -1.45 58.92 48.23
CA ALA A 36 -1.66 57.58 47.69
C ALA A 36 -0.99 57.52 46.31
N ALA A 37 0.07 56.72 46.19
CA ALA A 37 0.60 56.30 44.91
C ALA A 37 -0.22 55.11 44.38
N PRO A 38 -0.54 55.05 43.08
CA PRO A 38 -1.38 54.02 42.50
C PRO A 38 -0.72 52.64 42.63
N SER A 39 -1.56 51.65 42.90
CA SER A 39 -1.23 50.23 42.95
C SER A 39 -0.29 49.84 41.81
N SER A 40 0.82 49.19 42.16
CA SER A 40 1.58 48.36 41.23
C SER A 40 0.61 47.42 40.52
N GLU A 41 0.41 47.57 39.21
CA GLU A 41 -0.20 46.50 38.41
C GLU A 41 0.74 45.30 38.48
N GLU A 42 0.35 44.29 39.25
CA GLU A 42 0.96 42.96 39.18
C GLU A 42 0.81 42.42 37.76
N PRO A 43 1.85 41.82 37.15
CA PRO A 43 1.69 41.10 35.89
C PRO A 43 0.67 39.97 36.11
N ARG A 44 -0.44 40.02 35.39
CA ARG A 44 -1.51 39.02 35.47
C ARG A 44 -0.91 37.62 35.26
N SER A 45 -0.83 36.84 36.33
CA SER A 45 -0.24 35.50 36.31
C SER A 45 -0.88 34.62 35.21
N LYS A 46 -0.05 33.94 34.39
CA LYS A 46 -0.47 32.97 33.35
C LYS A 46 -1.52 31.99 33.87
N SER A 47 -1.35 31.56 35.13
CA SER A 47 -2.24 30.64 35.82
C SER A 47 -3.67 31.19 36.00
N LYS A 48 -3.85 32.51 36.14
CA LYS A 48 -5.16 33.14 36.32
C LYS A 48 -5.91 33.30 35.00
N ILE A 49 -5.20 33.59 33.90
CA ILE A 49 -5.77 33.78 32.57
C ILE A 49 -6.15 32.44 31.94
N CYS A 50 -5.30 31.43 32.09
CA CYS A 50 -5.52 30.08 31.56
C CYS A 50 -6.30 29.14 32.49
N ALA A 51 -6.78 29.60 33.66
CA ALA A 51 -7.36 28.75 34.70
C ALA A 51 -8.52 27.86 34.21
N ASN A 52 -9.36 28.40 33.31
CA ASN A 52 -10.58 27.74 32.81
C ASN A 52 -10.52 27.46 31.31
N VAL A 53 -9.31 27.46 30.72
CA VAL A 53 -9.12 27.26 29.27
C VAL A 53 -8.73 25.82 29.01
N PHE A 54 -9.59 25.09 28.28
CA PHE A 54 -9.33 23.72 27.87
C PHE A 54 -8.84 23.68 26.43
N CYS A 55 -7.57 23.33 26.24
CA CYS A 55 -7.00 23.07 24.93
C CYS A 55 -7.13 21.59 24.56
N GLY A 56 -7.36 21.30 23.28
CA GLY A 56 -7.40 19.94 22.77
C GLY A 56 -6.07 19.20 22.95
N ALA A 57 -6.07 17.88 22.73
CA ALA A 57 -4.88 17.06 22.88
C ALA A 57 -3.71 17.57 22.03
N GLY A 58 -2.50 17.59 22.61
CA GLY A 58 -1.30 18.12 21.95
C GLY A 58 -1.16 19.65 21.99
N ARG A 59 -2.07 20.34 22.68
CA ARG A 59 -2.06 21.81 22.82
C ARG A 59 -2.07 22.25 24.28
N GLU A 60 -1.49 23.41 24.55
CA GLU A 60 -1.48 24.05 25.86
C GLU A 60 -1.87 25.53 25.79
N CYS A 61 -2.36 26.06 26.90
CA CYS A 61 -2.77 27.45 26.99
C CYS A 61 -1.55 28.38 27.19
N ALA A 62 -1.44 29.37 26.32
CA ALA A 62 -0.50 30.48 26.39
C ALA A 62 -1.26 31.80 26.43
N VAL A 63 -0.61 32.85 26.94
CA VAL A 63 -1.19 34.20 27.01
C VAL A 63 -0.54 35.04 25.92
N THR A 64 -1.34 35.70 25.09
CA THR A 64 -0.85 36.60 24.04
C THR A 64 -0.31 37.90 24.65
N GLU A 65 0.40 38.71 23.85
CA GLU A 65 0.87 40.05 24.27
C GLU A 65 -0.27 40.96 24.75
N LYS A 66 -1.50 40.70 24.30
CA LYS A 66 -2.72 41.42 24.68
C LYS A 66 -3.35 40.93 25.99
N GLY A 67 -2.76 39.92 26.64
CA GLY A 67 -3.29 39.34 27.88
C GLY A 67 -4.47 38.38 27.66
N GLU A 68 -4.64 37.85 26.45
CA GLU A 68 -5.74 36.92 26.09
C GLU A 68 -5.25 35.47 26.05
N PRO A 69 -6.06 34.48 26.45
CA PRO A 69 -5.68 33.07 26.35
C PRO A 69 -5.76 32.55 24.90
N THR A 70 -4.76 31.77 24.49
CA THR A 70 -4.73 31.06 23.20
C THR A 70 -4.18 29.64 23.36
N CYS A 71 -4.58 28.71 22.50
CA CYS A 71 -4.11 27.33 22.51
C CYS A 71 -3.05 27.12 21.43
N LEU A 72 -1.82 26.85 21.86
CA LEU A 72 -0.68 26.57 20.98
C LEU A 72 -0.28 25.10 21.10
N CYS A 73 0.47 24.58 20.11
CA CYS A 73 1.04 23.24 20.23
C CYS A 73 1.98 23.17 21.43
N ILE A 74 1.93 22.07 22.18
CA ILE A 74 2.80 21.84 23.34
C ILE A 74 4.27 21.96 22.89
N GLU A 75 5.07 22.77 23.58
CA GLU A 75 6.48 22.94 23.21
C GLU A 75 7.28 21.66 23.47
N GLN A 76 7.11 21.08 24.66
CA GLN A 76 7.83 19.87 25.09
C GLN A 76 6.92 18.95 25.91
N CYS A 77 6.80 17.70 25.49
CA CYS A 77 6.09 16.69 26.26
C CYS A 77 6.98 16.08 27.35
N LYS A 78 6.35 15.58 28.41
CA LYS A 78 7.04 14.79 29.44
C LYS A 78 7.61 13.50 28.82
N PRO A 79 8.87 13.13 29.10
CA PRO A 79 9.54 12.00 28.46
C PRO A 79 9.14 10.63 29.06
N HIS A 80 7.84 10.40 29.26
CA HIS A 80 7.34 9.10 29.70
C HIS A 80 7.44 8.10 28.54
N LYS A 81 8.09 6.96 28.77
CA LYS A 81 8.20 5.87 27.78
C LYS A 81 6.95 4.99 27.83
N ARG A 82 5.92 5.38 27.09
CA ARG A 82 4.68 4.61 26.90
C ARG A 82 4.35 4.64 25.41
N PRO A 83 5.07 3.85 24.60
CA PRO A 83 5.03 3.97 23.16
C PRO A 83 3.62 3.71 22.62
N VAL A 84 3.25 4.44 21.56
CA VAL A 84 1.98 4.29 20.85
C VAL A 84 2.22 4.31 19.35
N CYS A 85 1.44 3.51 18.61
CA CYS A 85 1.43 3.54 17.15
C CYS A 85 0.35 4.51 16.67
N GLY A 86 0.75 5.49 15.85
CA GLY A 86 -0.18 6.42 15.21
C GLY A 86 -0.84 5.81 13.97
N SER A 87 -2.00 6.33 13.59
CA SER A 87 -2.71 6.00 12.35
C SER A 87 -1.87 6.23 11.08
N ASN A 88 -0.81 7.04 11.18
CA ASN A 88 0.19 7.26 10.15
C ASN A 88 1.34 6.20 10.16
N SER A 89 1.18 5.10 10.90
CA SER A 89 2.19 4.04 11.06
C SER A 89 3.53 4.50 11.65
N LYS A 90 3.59 5.65 12.33
CA LYS A 90 4.76 6.10 13.08
C LYS A 90 4.62 5.76 14.57
N THR A 91 5.71 5.33 15.18
CA THR A 91 5.75 5.12 16.64
C THR A 91 6.10 6.41 17.34
N TYR A 92 5.30 6.78 18.33
CA TYR A 92 5.55 7.92 19.20
C TYR A 92 5.94 7.46 20.59
N LEU A 93 6.79 8.25 21.27
CA LEU A 93 7.27 7.93 22.63
C LEU A 93 6.12 7.80 23.64
N ASN A 94 5.07 8.60 23.45
CA ASN A 94 3.84 8.60 24.22
C ASN A 94 2.71 9.35 23.48
N HIS A 95 1.49 9.32 24.03
CA HIS A 95 0.33 10.04 23.50
C HIS A 95 0.55 11.55 23.31
N CYS A 96 1.32 12.20 24.20
CA CYS A 96 1.56 13.63 24.10
C CYS A 96 2.35 13.95 22.83
N GLU A 97 3.42 13.19 22.55
CA GLU A 97 4.23 13.36 21.34
C GLU A 97 3.43 13.12 20.07
N LEU A 98 2.52 12.12 20.07
CA LEU A 98 1.63 11.86 18.93
C LEU A 98 0.73 13.07 18.63
N HIS A 99 0.04 13.61 19.65
CA HIS A 99 -0.86 14.74 19.44
C HIS A 99 -0.11 16.06 19.20
N ARG A 100 1.10 16.21 19.76
CA ARG A 100 1.98 17.34 19.49
C ARG A 100 2.40 17.35 18.01
N ASP A 101 2.81 16.20 17.47
CA ASP A 101 3.12 16.06 16.05
C ASP A 101 1.91 16.35 15.16
N ALA A 102 0.73 15.85 15.54
CA ALA A 102 -0.54 16.17 14.87
C ALA A 102 -0.82 17.68 14.84
N CYS A 103 -0.52 18.38 15.94
CA CYS A 103 -0.67 19.82 16.04
C CYS A 103 0.33 20.57 15.14
N LEU A 104 1.61 20.21 15.20
CA LEU A 104 2.68 20.87 14.44
C LEU A 104 2.56 20.68 12.93
N THR A 105 2.12 19.50 12.50
CA THR A 105 1.97 19.15 11.08
C THR A 105 0.60 19.51 10.50
N GLY A 106 -0.35 19.95 11.33
CA GLY A 106 -1.74 20.17 10.92
C GLY A 106 -2.46 18.89 10.46
N SER A 107 -1.92 17.71 10.78
CA SER A 107 -2.43 16.41 10.33
C SER A 107 -3.34 15.76 11.36
N LYS A 108 -4.34 15.00 10.90
CA LYS A 108 -5.22 14.21 11.77
C LYS A 108 -4.56 12.87 12.13
N ILE A 109 -3.79 12.84 13.20
CA ILE A 109 -3.13 11.62 13.70
C ILE A 109 -3.89 11.12 14.93
N GLN A 110 -4.39 9.89 14.86
CA GLN A 110 -5.05 9.21 15.96
C GLN A 110 -4.17 8.05 16.43
N VAL A 111 -4.43 7.55 17.63
CA VAL A 111 -3.77 6.34 18.12
C VAL A 111 -4.45 5.16 17.45
N ASP A 112 -3.65 4.29 16.82
CA ASP A 112 -4.13 3.02 16.25
C ASP A 112 -4.12 1.94 17.34
N TYR A 113 -2.97 1.71 17.98
CA TYR A 113 -2.83 0.82 19.13
C TYR A 113 -1.66 1.21 20.04
N ASP A 114 -1.71 0.75 21.29
CA ASP A 114 -0.63 0.89 22.27
C ASP A 114 0.58 0.03 21.91
N GLY A 115 1.79 0.55 22.11
CA GLY A 115 3.04 -0.11 21.78
C GLY A 115 3.76 0.51 20.58
N HIS A 116 4.86 -0.13 20.17
CA HIS A 116 5.55 0.25 18.94
C HIS A 116 4.76 -0.22 17.74
N CYS A 117 4.76 0.56 16.66
CA CYS A 117 4.22 0.08 15.40
C CYS A 117 4.94 -1.20 15.00
N LYS A 118 4.17 -2.22 14.62
CA LYS A 118 4.68 -3.40 13.93
C LYS A 118 5.43 -2.91 12.70
N GLU A 119 6.67 -3.37 12.52
CA GLU A 119 7.42 -3.10 11.31
C GLU A 119 6.56 -3.51 10.11
N LYS A 120 6.08 -2.53 9.34
CA LYS A 120 5.78 -2.79 7.95
C LYS A 120 7.13 -3.17 7.36
N LYS A 121 7.29 -4.41 6.90
CA LYS A 121 8.45 -4.81 6.08
C LYS A 121 8.63 -3.69 5.07
N SER A 122 9.64 -2.85 5.26
CA SER A 122 9.96 -1.80 4.33
C SER A 122 10.35 -2.55 3.06
N VAL A 123 9.49 -2.49 2.05
CA VAL A 123 9.88 -2.88 0.71
C VAL A 123 10.95 -1.86 0.34
N SER A 124 12.21 -2.26 0.49
CA SER A 124 13.33 -1.51 -0.04
C SER A 124 13.09 -1.30 -1.53
N PRO A 125 13.40 -0.12 -2.11
CA PRO A 125 13.31 0.15 -3.55
C PRO A 125 14.34 -0.65 -4.39
N SER A 126 14.74 -1.84 -3.93
CA SER A 126 15.64 -2.79 -4.57
C SER A 126 15.04 -4.21 -4.58
N ALA A 127 13.75 -4.39 -4.30
CA ALA A 127 13.11 -5.69 -4.43
C ALA A 127 12.76 -5.93 -5.91
N SER A 128 13.40 -6.91 -6.55
CA SER A 128 12.98 -7.38 -7.86
C SER A 128 11.55 -7.94 -7.77
N PRO A 129 10.71 -7.76 -8.82
CA PRO A 129 9.34 -8.22 -8.80
C PRO A 129 9.29 -9.75 -8.66
N VAL A 130 8.21 -10.26 -8.05
CA VAL A 130 7.90 -11.69 -8.08
C VAL A 130 7.43 -12.02 -9.48
N VAL A 131 8.08 -12.99 -10.13
CA VAL A 131 7.80 -13.36 -11.53
C VAL A 131 7.82 -14.86 -11.69
N CYS A 132 7.05 -15.38 -12.64
CA CYS A 132 7.14 -16.78 -13.05
C CYS A 132 8.07 -16.89 -14.25
N TYR A 133 9.31 -17.31 -14.03
CA TYR A 133 10.22 -17.64 -15.12
C TYR A 133 9.75 -18.87 -15.88
N GLN A 134 10.20 -19.01 -17.13
CA GLN A 134 9.93 -20.19 -17.95
C GLN A 134 10.26 -21.49 -17.20
N SER A 135 11.40 -21.52 -16.50
CA SER A 135 11.79 -22.67 -15.68
C SER A 135 10.81 -22.99 -14.54
N ASN A 136 10.19 -21.97 -13.92
CA ASN A 136 9.22 -22.19 -12.84
C ASN A 136 7.89 -22.70 -13.37
N ARG A 137 7.42 -22.14 -14.50
CA ARG A 137 6.22 -22.61 -15.20
C ARG A 137 6.37 -24.06 -15.63
N ASP A 138 7.49 -24.38 -16.28
CA ASP A 138 7.75 -25.71 -16.80
C ASP A 138 7.92 -26.73 -15.66
N GLU A 139 8.56 -26.33 -14.55
CA GLU A 139 8.65 -27.12 -13.32
C GLU A 139 7.28 -27.37 -12.68
N LEU A 140 6.42 -26.35 -12.59
CA LEU A 140 5.06 -26.48 -12.07
C LEU A 140 4.27 -27.50 -12.90
N ARG A 141 4.29 -27.31 -14.22
CA ARG A 141 3.63 -28.20 -15.18
C ARG A 141 4.12 -29.65 -15.03
N ARG A 142 5.43 -29.85 -14.94
CA ARG A 142 6.05 -31.16 -14.78
C ARG A 142 5.58 -31.85 -13.50
N ARG A 143 5.46 -31.13 -12.38
CA ARG A 143 4.95 -31.68 -11.11
C ARG A 143 3.49 -32.06 -11.18
N ILE A 144 2.65 -31.24 -11.82
CA ILE A 144 1.23 -31.55 -12.05
C ILE A 144 1.11 -32.86 -12.84
N ILE A 145 1.83 -32.97 -13.96
CA ILE A 145 1.80 -34.16 -14.81
C ILE A 145 2.22 -35.41 -14.03
N GLN A 146 3.32 -35.33 -13.28
CA GLN A 146 3.80 -36.45 -12.46
C GLN A 146 2.78 -36.89 -11.41
N TRP A 147 2.10 -35.94 -10.77
CA TRP A 147 1.04 -36.25 -9.83
C TRP A 147 -0.14 -36.95 -10.52
N LEU A 148 -0.60 -36.43 -11.66
CA LEU A 148 -1.70 -37.04 -12.41
C LEU A 148 -1.36 -38.44 -12.94
N GLU A 149 -0.13 -38.65 -13.41
CA GLU A 149 0.36 -39.96 -13.84
C GLU A 149 0.38 -40.97 -12.68
N ALA A 150 0.70 -40.54 -11.46
CA ALA A 150 0.66 -41.39 -10.28
C ALA A 150 -0.77 -41.78 -9.84
N GLU A 151 -1.80 -41.07 -10.32
CA GLU A 151 -3.21 -41.41 -10.07
C GLU A 151 -3.81 -42.38 -11.10
N ILE A 152 -3.07 -42.70 -12.17
CA ILE A 152 -3.52 -43.67 -13.17
C ILE A 152 -3.59 -45.06 -12.52
N ILE A 153 -4.77 -45.66 -12.59
CA ILE A 153 -5.00 -47.03 -12.12
C ILE A 153 -4.78 -47.95 -13.32
N PRO A 154 -3.81 -48.88 -13.28
CA PRO A 154 -3.58 -49.81 -14.39
C PRO A 154 -4.75 -50.77 -14.56
N ASP A 155 -4.91 -51.31 -15.78
CA ASP A 155 -5.93 -52.33 -16.05
C ASP A 155 -5.76 -53.52 -15.11
N GLY A 156 -6.83 -53.80 -14.36
CA GLY A 156 -6.91 -54.92 -13.45
C GLY A 156 -7.58 -56.12 -14.11
N TRP A 157 -7.34 -57.31 -13.55
CA TRP A 157 -7.98 -58.54 -14.02
C TRP A 157 -9.52 -58.52 -13.91
N PHE A 158 -10.07 -57.69 -13.01
CA PHE A 158 -11.52 -57.61 -12.73
C PHE A 158 -12.13 -56.22 -12.97
N SER A 159 -11.35 -55.22 -13.37
CA SER A 159 -11.82 -53.86 -13.54
C SER A 159 -10.95 -53.11 -14.55
N LYS A 160 -11.60 -52.39 -15.47
CA LYS A 160 -10.93 -51.48 -16.39
C LYS A 160 -10.20 -50.40 -15.59
N GLY A 161 -8.92 -50.19 -15.90
CA GLY A 161 -8.12 -49.11 -15.35
C GLY A 161 -8.61 -47.75 -15.83
N SER A 162 -8.00 -46.69 -15.31
CA SER A 162 -8.21 -45.33 -15.82
C SER A 162 -7.13 -44.97 -16.83
N ASN A 163 -7.46 -44.10 -17.77
CA ASN A 163 -6.44 -43.48 -18.62
C ASN A 163 -6.23 -42.00 -18.23
N TYR A 164 -5.14 -41.40 -18.72
CA TYR A 164 -4.76 -40.03 -18.38
C TYR A 164 -5.86 -39.00 -18.71
N SER A 165 -6.55 -39.16 -19.85
CA SER A 165 -7.64 -38.27 -20.25
C SER A 165 -8.84 -38.35 -19.32
N GLU A 166 -9.16 -39.53 -18.79
CA GLU A 166 -10.25 -39.73 -17.83
C GLU A 166 -9.94 -39.10 -16.47
N ILE A 167 -8.68 -39.21 -16.02
CA ILE A 167 -8.23 -38.54 -14.79
C ILE A 167 -8.28 -37.02 -14.94
N LEU A 168 -7.81 -36.48 -16.07
CA LEU A 168 -7.89 -35.05 -16.36
C LEU A 168 -9.34 -34.54 -16.46
N ASP A 169 -10.24 -35.26 -17.14
CA ASP A 169 -11.66 -34.88 -17.26
C ASP A 169 -12.35 -34.83 -15.89
N LYS A 170 -12.04 -35.80 -15.01
CA LYS A 170 -12.50 -35.79 -13.62
C LYS A 170 -12.07 -34.51 -12.89
N TYR A 171 -10.79 -34.13 -12.98
CA TYR A 171 -10.30 -32.92 -12.32
C TYR A 171 -10.86 -31.65 -12.94
N PHE A 172 -10.94 -31.57 -14.27
CA PHE A 172 -11.54 -30.46 -14.98
C PHE A 172 -12.95 -30.18 -14.45
N LYS A 173 -13.80 -31.21 -14.40
CA LYS A 173 -15.19 -31.08 -13.90
C LYS A 173 -15.30 -30.79 -12.41
N ASN A 174 -14.32 -31.19 -11.60
CA ASN A 174 -14.36 -30.95 -10.16
C ASN A 174 -14.07 -29.48 -9.82
N PHE A 175 -13.30 -28.78 -10.65
CA PHE A 175 -12.87 -27.41 -10.40
C PHE A 175 -13.59 -26.36 -11.25
N ASP A 176 -14.18 -26.76 -12.37
CA ASP A 176 -15.11 -25.95 -13.17
C ASP A 176 -16.35 -25.55 -12.36
N ASN A 177 -16.70 -24.26 -12.37
CA ASN A 177 -17.90 -23.74 -11.73
C ASN A 177 -19.21 -24.01 -12.51
N GLY A 178 -19.13 -24.73 -13.62
CA GLY A 178 -20.25 -25.12 -14.48
C GLY A 178 -20.32 -24.34 -15.78
N ASP A 179 -19.29 -23.54 -16.10
CA ASP A 179 -19.18 -22.84 -17.38
C ASP A 179 -18.42 -23.65 -18.44
N SER A 180 -18.04 -24.89 -18.11
CA SER A 180 -17.31 -25.84 -18.97
C SER A 180 -15.95 -25.32 -19.42
N ARG A 181 -15.36 -24.41 -18.65
CA ARG A 181 -14.06 -23.80 -18.87
C ARG A 181 -13.33 -23.73 -17.53
N LEU A 182 -12.02 -23.53 -17.58
CA LEU A 182 -11.22 -23.26 -16.39
C LEU A 182 -10.55 -21.90 -16.51
N ASP A 183 -10.88 -21.00 -15.60
CA ASP A 183 -10.18 -19.74 -15.42
C ASP A 183 -8.96 -19.87 -14.49
N SER A 184 -8.17 -18.79 -14.38
CA SER A 184 -6.99 -18.72 -13.51
C SER A 184 -7.27 -19.11 -12.06
N SER A 185 -8.44 -18.74 -11.52
CA SER A 185 -8.78 -19.03 -10.12
C SER A 185 -9.12 -20.50 -9.93
N GLU A 186 -9.81 -21.11 -10.88
CA GLU A 186 -10.18 -22.53 -10.85
C GLU A 186 -8.97 -23.42 -11.06
N PHE A 187 -8.13 -23.09 -12.03
CA PHE A 187 -6.89 -23.83 -12.28
C PHE A 187 -5.89 -23.67 -11.12
N LEU A 188 -5.81 -22.50 -10.50
CA LEU A 188 -4.99 -22.32 -9.30
C LEU A 188 -5.50 -23.17 -8.12
N LYS A 189 -6.82 -23.28 -7.91
CA LYS A 189 -7.38 -24.16 -6.87
C LYS A 189 -7.02 -25.63 -7.12
N PHE A 190 -7.04 -26.07 -8.38
CA PHE A 190 -6.59 -27.40 -8.76
C PHE A 190 -5.11 -27.62 -8.38
N VAL A 191 -4.24 -26.64 -8.70
CA VAL A 191 -2.82 -26.66 -8.34
C VAL A 191 -2.59 -26.67 -6.82
N GLU A 192 -3.44 -25.98 -6.06
CA GLU A 192 -3.36 -25.89 -4.60
C GLU A 192 -3.92 -27.14 -3.88
N GLN A 193 -4.69 -28.01 -4.55
CA GLN A 193 -5.30 -29.20 -3.91
C GLN A 193 -4.27 -30.15 -3.32
N ASN A 194 -3.15 -30.36 -4.01
CA ASN A 194 -2.07 -31.25 -3.58
C ASN A 194 -0.76 -30.49 -3.44
N GLU A 195 -0.71 -29.59 -2.45
CA GLU A 195 0.47 -28.77 -2.18
C GLU A 195 1.74 -29.61 -2.04
N THR A 196 1.67 -30.80 -1.45
CA THR A 196 2.85 -31.64 -1.24
C THR A 196 3.48 -32.15 -2.54
N ALA A 197 2.68 -32.42 -3.58
CA ALA A 197 3.18 -32.91 -4.86
C ALA A 197 3.57 -31.76 -5.81
N ILE A 198 2.85 -30.64 -5.77
CA ILE A 198 2.91 -29.58 -6.79
C ILE A 198 3.71 -28.35 -6.35
N ASN A 199 4.10 -28.25 -5.08
CA ASN A 199 4.78 -27.06 -4.56
C ASN A 199 6.10 -26.75 -5.28
N ILE A 200 6.18 -25.52 -5.81
CA ILE A 200 7.41 -24.84 -6.23
C ILE A 200 7.74 -23.76 -5.20
N SER A 201 8.97 -23.80 -4.67
CA SER A 201 9.44 -22.85 -3.66
C SER A 201 10.73 -22.20 -4.12
N THR A 202 10.58 -21.05 -4.78
CA THR A 202 11.71 -20.23 -5.26
C THR A 202 12.04 -19.12 -4.28
N TYR A 203 11.03 -18.64 -3.55
CA TYR A 203 11.16 -17.53 -2.61
C TYR A 203 11.14 -18.00 -1.16
N ALA A 204 11.83 -17.28 -0.27
CA ALA A 204 11.81 -17.56 1.16
C ALA A 204 10.46 -17.21 1.81
N ASP A 205 9.73 -16.24 1.25
CA ASP A 205 8.42 -15.80 1.73
C ASP A 205 7.29 -16.67 1.14
N GLN A 206 6.46 -17.24 2.00
CA GLN A 206 5.35 -18.12 1.58
C GLN A 206 4.28 -17.36 0.76
N GLY A 207 4.07 -16.07 1.02
CA GLY A 207 3.17 -15.23 0.24
C GLY A 207 3.67 -15.04 -1.19
N ASN A 208 4.98 -14.83 -1.36
CA ASN A 208 5.60 -14.75 -2.70
C ASN A 208 5.52 -16.07 -3.46
N ASN A 209 5.65 -17.22 -2.78
CA ASN A 209 5.46 -18.53 -3.43
C ASN A 209 4.00 -18.76 -3.85
N LYS A 210 3.01 -18.26 -3.10
CA LYS A 210 1.61 -18.30 -3.53
C LYS A 210 1.39 -17.45 -4.78
N LEU A 211 1.94 -16.24 -4.80
CA LEU A 211 1.89 -15.36 -5.96
C LEU A 211 2.58 -15.99 -7.19
N LEU A 212 3.76 -16.61 -6.99
CA LEU A 212 4.47 -17.34 -8.04
C LEU A 212 3.60 -18.44 -8.67
N ARG A 213 2.88 -19.23 -7.86
CA ARG A 213 1.97 -20.27 -8.37
C ARG A 213 0.89 -19.68 -9.26
N GLY A 214 0.25 -18.58 -8.83
CA GLY A 214 -0.75 -17.87 -9.63
C GLY A 214 -0.18 -17.40 -10.97
N LEU A 215 0.97 -16.71 -10.95
CA LEU A 215 1.64 -16.23 -12.17
C LEU A 215 2.01 -17.38 -13.13
N CYS A 216 2.43 -18.52 -12.59
CA CYS A 216 2.74 -19.69 -13.42
C CYS A 216 1.49 -20.38 -13.98
N VAL A 217 0.37 -20.35 -13.25
CA VAL A 217 -0.93 -20.81 -13.75
C VAL A 217 -1.39 -19.94 -14.92
N ASP A 218 -1.33 -18.61 -14.77
CA ASP A 218 -1.68 -17.67 -15.83
C ASP A 218 -0.82 -17.91 -17.08
N ALA A 219 0.50 -18.08 -16.89
CA ALA A 219 1.42 -18.38 -17.98
C ALA A 219 1.13 -19.73 -18.66
N LEU A 220 0.59 -20.73 -17.94
CA LEU A 220 0.17 -22.01 -18.54
C LEU A 220 -1.12 -21.88 -19.35
N ILE A 221 -2.05 -21.06 -18.89
CA ILE A 221 -3.29 -20.74 -19.61
C ILE A 221 -2.92 -20.06 -20.92
N GLU A 222 -2.15 -18.97 -20.88
CA GLU A 222 -1.76 -18.21 -22.05
C GLU A 222 -1.02 -19.04 -23.12
N LEU A 223 -0.22 -20.03 -22.70
CA LEU A 223 0.46 -20.95 -23.62
C LEU A 223 -0.48 -21.92 -24.36
N SER A 224 -1.60 -22.26 -23.74
CA SER A 224 -2.47 -23.36 -24.19
C SER A 224 -3.79 -22.89 -24.75
N ASP A 225 -4.18 -21.65 -24.42
CA ASP A 225 -5.35 -20.95 -24.91
C ASP A 225 -5.18 -20.59 -26.39
N GLU A 226 -5.81 -21.36 -27.27
CA GLU A 226 -5.67 -21.20 -28.72
C GLU A 226 -6.58 -20.10 -29.26
N ASN A 227 -7.68 -19.82 -28.56
CA ASN A 227 -8.70 -18.88 -29.00
C ASN A 227 -8.57 -17.49 -28.32
N ALA A 228 -7.62 -17.36 -27.39
CA ALA A 228 -7.31 -16.15 -26.64
C ALA A 228 -8.49 -15.62 -25.80
N ASP A 229 -9.31 -16.52 -25.24
CA ASP A 229 -10.43 -16.17 -24.35
C ASP A 229 -10.09 -16.21 -22.84
N TRP A 230 -8.80 -16.42 -22.53
CA TRP A 230 -8.20 -16.44 -21.20
C TRP A 230 -8.72 -17.54 -20.28
N LYS A 231 -9.36 -18.55 -20.87
CA LYS A 231 -9.86 -19.71 -20.17
C LYS A 231 -9.46 -20.97 -20.93
N LEU A 232 -9.39 -22.08 -20.22
CA LEU A 232 -9.11 -23.38 -20.84
C LEU A 232 -10.41 -24.15 -21.04
N SER A 233 -10.75 -24.42 -22.30
CA SER A 233 -11.64 -25.55 -22.61
C SER A 233 -10.98 -26.87 -22.21
N PHE A 234 -11.76 -27.95 -22.12
CA PHE A 234 -11.18 -29.26 -21.80
C PHE A 234 -10.08 -29.69 -22.79
N GLN A 235 -10.20 -29.34 -24.07
CA GLN A 235 -9.17 -29.67 -25.07
C GLN A 235 -7.87 -28.89 -24.84
N GLU A 236 -7.96 -27.61 -24.50
CA GLU A 236 -6.80 -26.77 -24.19
C GLU A 236 -6.16 -27.19 -22.86
N PHE A 237 -6.97 -27.58 -21.87
CA PHE A 237 -6.50 -28.14 -20.60
C PHE A 237 -5.77 -29.48 -20.81
N LEU A 238 -6.35 -30.37 -21.63
CA LEU A 238 -5.73 -31.65 -22.02
C LEU A 238 -4.40 -31.42 -22.74
N LYS A 239 -4.35 -30.45 -23.66
CA LYS A 239 -3.12 -30.06 -24.36
C LYS A 239 -2.08 -29.48 -23.40
N CYS A 240 -2.49 -28.59 -22.51
CA CYS A 240 -1.66 -27.94 -21.49
C CYS A 240 -0.91 -28.99 -20.66
N LEU A 241 -1.62 -30.00 -20.17
CA LEU A 241 -1.08 -31.04 -19.29
C LEU A 241 -0.71 -32.33 -20.02
N ASN A 242 -0.57 -32.33 -21.35
CA ASN A 242 -0.14 -33.53 -22.08
C ASN A 242 1.35 -33.85 -21.80
N PRO A 243 1.70 -35.04 -21.29
CA PRO A 243 3.10 -35.41 -21.03
C PRO A 243 4.02 -35.32 -22.26
N ALA A 244 3.47 -35.53 -23.46
CA ALA A 244 4.20 -35.46 -24.72
C ALA A 244 4.34 -34.03 -25.28
N PHE A 245 3.63 -33.05 -24.70
CA PHE A 245 3.74 -31.66 -25.13
C PHE A 245 5.01 -31.03 -24.58
N ASN A 246 5.94 -30.70 -25.48
CA ASN A 246 7.15 -29.96 -25.18
C ASN A 246 6.99 -28.54 -25.76
N PRO A 247 6.81 -27.50 -24.93
CA PRO A 247 6.66 -26.14 -25.44
C PRO A 247 7.91 -25.74 -26.25
N PRO A 248 7.76 -25.06 -27.40
CA PRO A 248 8.87 -24.76 -28.28
C PRO A 248 9.86 -23.82 -27.59
N GLU A 249 11.05 -24.32 -27.25
CA GLU A 249 12.06 -23.57 -26.52
C GLU A 249 12.89 -22.62 -27.42
N LYS A 250 12.85 -22.83 -28.74
CA LYS A 250 13.71 -22.12 -29.71
C LYS A 250 12.96 -21.94 -31.02
N SER A 251 12.57 -20.72 -31.36
CA SER A 251 12.25 -20.42 -32.76
C SER A 251 13.53 -20.53 -33.60
N MET A 252 13.46 -21.26 -34.72
CA MET A 252 14.37 -21.06 -35.85
C MET A 252 13.55 -20.75 -37.10
N PRO A 253 14.12 -19.96 -38.04
CA PRO A 253 13.38 -18.98 -38.78
C PRO A 253 12.77 -19.55 -40.05
N ASN A 254 11.62 -19.02 -40.44
CA ASN A 254 11.44 -18.70 -41.84
C ASN A 254 10.69 -17.38 -42.06
N LEU A 255 11.19 -16.66 -43.06
CA LEU A 255 10.71 -15.37 -43.52
C LEU A 255 9.23 -15.43 -43.88
N ARG A 256 8.52 -14.39 -43.46
CA ARG A 256 7.14 -14.01 -43.78
C ARG A 256 6.08 -14.84 -43.05
N ASN A 257 5.35 -14.12 -42.19
CA ASN A 257 4.08 -14.44 -41.53
C ASN A 257 4.22 -14.87 -40.07
N ARG A 258 4.16 -13.86 -39.18
CA ARG A 258 3.64 -13.87 -37.79
C ARG A 258 3.63 -15.23 -37.07
N GLU A 259 4.79 -15.86 -36.92
CA GLU A 259 5.00 -16.94 -35.95
C GLU A 259 5.44 -16.31 -34.63
N GLY A 260 4.54 -16.33 -33.66
CA GLY A 260 4.73 -15.75 -32.33
C GLY A 260 5.97 -16.34 -31.65
N VAL A 261 6.81 -15.46 -31.12
CA VAL A 261 8.01 -15.84 -30.36
C VAL A 261 7.55 -16.29 -28.97
N VAL A 262 7.17 -17.56 -28.85
CA VAL A 262 6.63 -18.13 -27.61
C VAL A 262 7.64 -17.96 -26.46
N GLY A 263 7.20 -17.31 -25.37
CA GLY A 263 8.00 -17.14 -24.15
C GLY A 263 9.06 -16.02 -24.17
N LYS A 264 9.09 -15.16 -25.21
CA LYS A 264 9.93 -13.94 -25.21
C LYS A 264 9.08 -12.70 -25.08
N CYS A 265 9.57 -11.71 -24.35
CA CYS A 265 8.88 -10.44 -24.22
C CYS A 265 9.24 -9.54 -25.40
N ALA A 266 8.24 -8.82 -25.92
CA ALA A 266 8.46 -7.76 -26.91
C ALA A 266 8.56 -6.42 -26.19
N LEU A 267 9.55 -5.61 -26.56
CA LEU A 267 9.63 -4.21 -26.17
C LEU A 267 10.08 -3.42 -27.40
N GLU A 268 9.24 -2.48 -27.83
CA GLU A 268 9.41 -1.77 -29.11
C GLU A 268 9.53 -2.78 -30.27
N ASP A 269 10.60 -2.70 -31.07
CA ASP A 269 10.86 -3.59 -32.21
C ASP A 269 11.80 -4.76 -31.86
N GLU A 270 12.12 -4.94 -30.57
CA GLU A 270 13.06 -5.96 -30.09
C GLU A 270 12.37 -7.06 -29.27
N THR A 271 13.02 -8.24 -29.25
CA THR A 271 12.56 -9.39 -28.46
C THR A 271 13.59 -9.77 -27.41
N TYR A 272 13.11 -10.00 -26.20
CA TYR A 272 13.91 -10.21 -25.01
C TYR A 272 13.69 -11.61 -24.46
N ALA A 273 14.78 -12.25 -24.02
CA ALA A 273 14.69 -13.56 -23.40
C ALA A 273 14.08 -13.48 -22.00
N ASP A 274 13.52 -14.60 -21.54
CA ASP A 274 13.11 -14.79 -20.15
C ASP A 274 14.26 -14.42 -19.19
N GLY A 275 13.97 -13.62 -18.16
CA GLY A 275 14.96 -13.06 -17.24
C GLY A 275 15.62 -11.76 -17.69
N ALA A 276 15.34 -11.25 -18.89
CA ALA A 276 15.81 -9.92 -19.27
C ALA A 276 15.24 -8.84 -18.34
N GLU A 277 16.07 -7.88 -17.95
CA GLU A 277 15.67 -6.78 -17.08
C GLU A 277 15.71 -5.45 -17.84
N THR A 278 14.76 -4.58 -17.54
CA THR A 278 14.75 -3.18 -17.97
C THR A 278 14.25 -2.29 -16.84
N GLU A 279 14.41 -0.98 -16.99
CA GLU A 279 13.97 0.01 -16.01
C GLU A 279 13.08 1.04 -16.72
N VAL A 280 11.88 1.24 -16.17
CA VAL A 280 10.93 2.25 -16.65
C VAL A 280 10.70 3.20 -15.48
N ASP A 281 11.20 4.43 -15.63
CA ASP A 281 11.30 5.42 -14.56
C ASP A 281 12.09 4.91 -13.34
N CYS A 282 11.42 4.65 -12.22
CA CYS A 282 12.00 4.06 -11.02
C CYS A 282 11.59 2.60 -10.81
N ASN A 283 10.84 2.04 -11.76
CA ASN A 283 10.30 0.71 -11.67
C ASN A 283 11.17 -0.29 -12.43
N ARG A 284 11.59 -1.34 -11.73
CA ARG A 284 12.33 -2.45 -12.33
C ARG A 284 11.35 -3.40 -12.99
N CYS A 285 11.58 -3.71 -14.25
CA CYS A 285 10.80 -4.63 -15.05
C CYS A 285 11.61 -5.87 -15.40
N VAL A 286 10.99 -7.04 -15.32
CA VAL A 286 11.60 -8.32 -15.66
C VAL A 286 10.72 -9.02 -16.69
N CYS A 287 11.33 -9.47 -17.78
CA CYS A 287 10.69 -10.34 -18.76
C CYS A 287 10.52 -11.73 -18.18
N ALA A 288 9.30 -12.23 -18.12
CA ALA A 288 9.00 -13.53 -17.56
C ALA A 288 7.83 -14.19 -18.32
N CYS A 289 8.06 -15.39 -18.84
CA CYS A 289 7.11 -16.16 -19.65
C CYS A 289 6.46 -15.40 -20.82
N GLY A 290 7.16 -14.42 -21.40
CA GLY A 290 6.63 -13.59 -22.50
C GLY A 290 6.01 -12.27 -22.08
N ASN A 291 5.88 -12.01 -20.77
CA ASN A 291 5.29 -10.80 -20.22
C ASN A 291 6.31 -9.96 -19.44
N TRP A 292 6.24 -8.64 -19.60
CA TRP A 292 6.99 -7.70 -18.76
C TRP A 292 6.27 -7.47 -17.44
N VAL A 293 6.92 -7.81 -16.33
CA VAL A 293 6.40 -7.59 -14.98
C VAL A 293 7.25 -6.54 -14.29
N CYS A 294 6.62 -5.43 -13.91
CA CYS A 294 7.29 -4.30 -13.29
C CYS A 294 6.94 -4.15 -11.81
N THR A 295 7.86 -3.61 -11.02
CA THR A 295 7.51 -3.06 -9.70
C THR A 295 6.52 -1.91 -9.87
N ALA A 296 5.67 -1.66 -8.87
CA ALA A 296 4.66 -0.60 -8.91
C ALA A 296 4.92 0.43 -7.80
N MET A 297 6.01 1.17 -7.92
CA MET A 297 6.36 2.27 -7.02
C MET A 297 6.04 3.62 -7.67
N THR A 298 5.62 4.57 -6.84
CA THR A 298 5.47 5.97 -7.25
C THR A 298 6.85 6.60 -7.35
N CYS A 299 7.21 7.06 -8.55
CA CYS A 299 8.50 7.67 -8.79
C CYS A 299 8.47 9.15 -8.41
N ASP A 300 8.97 9.49 -7.21
CA ASP A 300 9.12 10.87 -6.77
C ASP A 300 10.27 11.53 -7.55
N GLY A 301 9.91 12.27 -8.61
CA GLY A 301 10.86 13.02 -9.41
C GLY A 301 11.60 14.07 -8.58
N LYS A 302 12.88 13.85 -8.27
CA LYS A 302 13.79 14.95 -7.87
C LYS A 302 14.19 15.78 -9.10
N ASN A 303 13.24 16.53 -9.65
CA ASN A 303 13.36 17.84 -10.33
C ASN A 303 12.14 18.07 -11.21
N GLN A 304 11.03 18.50 -10.62
CA GLN A 304 10.14 19.44 -11.29
C GLN A 304 9.75 20.52 -10.29
N LYS A 305 10.15 21.75 -10.57
CA LYS A 305 9.61 22.93 -9.91
C LYS A 305 8.12 23.02 -10.27
N GLY A 306 7.28 23.00 -9.26
CA GLY A 306 5.86 23.32 -9.37
C GLY A 306 4.99 22.12 -9.71
N ALA A 307 4.15 21.72 -8.76
CA ALA A 307 2.91 21.04 -9.10
C ALA A 307 2.13 21.96 -10.07
N GLN A 308 2.17 21.66 -11.36
CA GLN A 308 1.18 22.17 -12.30
C GLN A 308 0.07 21.14 -12.37
N THR A 309 -1.06 21.51 -11.78
CA THR A 309 -2.35 20.88 -12.02
C THR A 309 -2.66 21.04 -13.51
N HIS A 310 -2.59 19.96 -14.27
CA HIS A 310 -3.05 19.96 -15.66
C HIS A 310 -4.55 20.30 -15.68
N THR A 311 -4.94 21.23 -16.54
CA THR A 311 -6.34 21.63 -16.70
C THR A 311 -7.11 20.55 -17.48
N GLU A 312 -8.43 20.48 -17.31
CA GLU A 312 -9.30 19.52 -18.02
C GLU A 312 -9.12 19.57 -19.55
N GLU A 313 -8.74 20.72 -20.09
CA GLU A 313 -8.50 20.95 -21.52
C GLU A 313 -7.23 20.22 -22.04
N GLU A 314 -6.17 20.13 -21.23
CA GLU A 314 -4.94 19.43 -21.61
C GLU A 314 -5.12 17.91 -21.54
N MET A 315 -5.90 17.43 -20.56
CA MET A 315 -6.27 16.02 -20.42
C MET A 315 -7.17 15.57 -21.58
N THR A 316 -8.08 16.44 -22.05
CA THR A 316 -8.95 16.15 -23.19
C THR A 316 -8.14 16.04 -24.50
N ARG A 317 -7.16 16.93 -24.71
CA ARG A 317 -6.25 16.85 -25.86
C ARG A 317 -5.42 15.56 -25.87
N TYR A 318 -4.94 15.13 -24.70
CA TYR A 318 -4.18 13.88 -24.57
C TYR A 318 -5.03 12.64 -24.88
N VAL A 319 -6.30 12.62 -24.42
CA VAL A 319 -7.26 11.55 -24.74
C VAL A 319 -7.59 11.52 -26.24
N GLU A 320 -7.77 12.68 -26.88
CA GLU A 320 -7.98 12.77 -28.32
C GLU A 320 -6.77 12.30 -29.15
N GLU A 321 -5.54 12.53 -28.68
CA GLU A 321 -4.34 12.01 -29.32
C GLU A 321 -4.19 10.49 -29.17
N LEU A 322 -4.59 9.91 -28.02
CA LEU A 322 -4.63 8.46 -27.84
C LEU A 322 -5.70 7.80 -28.72
N GLN A 323 -6.87 8.43 -28.89
CA GLN A 323 -7.93 7.94 -29.76
C GLN A 323 -7.52 7.92 -31.25
N LYS A 324 -6.69 8.87 -31.70
CA LYS A 324 -6.16 8.86 -33.08
C LYS A 324 -5.29 7.63 -33.38
N HIS A 325 -4.54 7.14 -32.41
CA HIS A 325 -3.72 5.94 -32.56
C HIS A 325 -4.55 4.65 -32.53
N GLN A 326 -5.68 4.67 -31.81
CA GLN A 326 -6.64 3.56 -31.76
C GLN A 326 -7.39 3.36 -33.09
N VAL A 327 -7.66 4.45 -33.84
CA VAL A 327 -8.29 4.40 -35.17
C VAL A 327 -7.31 3.91 -36.25
N SER A 328 -6.00 4.14 -36.09
CA SER A 328 -4.98 3.69 -37.04
C SER A 328 -4.80 2.16 -37.06
N CYS A 329 -4.97 1.48 -35.92
CA CYS A 329 -4.90 0.02 -35.84
C CYS A 329 -6.09 -0.71 -36.50
N SER A 330 -7.22 -0.05 -36.74
CA SER A 330 -8.43 -0.68 -37.30
C SER A 330 -8.46 -0.77 -38.83
N LEU A 331 -7.53 -0.13 -39.54
CA LEU A 331 -7.54 -0.05 -41.01
C LEU A 331 -6.71 -1.11 -41.73
N HIS A 332 -6.07 -2.06 -41.03
CA HIS A 332 -5.21 -3.09 -41.67
C HIS A 332 -5.64 -4.56 -41.48
N ALA A 333 -6.81 -4.83 -40.91
CA ALA A 333 -7.34 -6.20 -40.82
C ALA A 333 -8.59 -6.36 -41.68
N GLY A 334 -8.41 -6.69 -42.97
CA GLY A 334 -9.50 -7.06 -43.85
C GLY A 334 -9.98 -8.50 -43.57
N SER A 335 -11.16 -8.63 -42.95
CA SER A 335 -12.25 -9.56 -43.33
C SER A 335 -13.30 -9.59 -42.23
N VAL A 336 -14.45 -8.98 -42.51
CA VAL A 336 -15.64 -8.90 -41.66
C VAL A 336 -16.43 -10.22 -41.66
N PRO A 337 -16.94 -10.66 -40.50
CA PRO A 337 -18.33 -11.12 -40.39
C PRO A 337 -19.20 -10.10 -39.64
N ARG A 338 -20.49 -10.11 -39.98
CA ARG A 338 -21.54 -9.11 -39.68
C ARG A 338 -21.90 -8.96 -38.19
N PRO A 339 -22.51 -7.82 -37.80
CA PRO A 339 -22.70 -7.40 -36.41
C PRO A 339 -23.90 -8.09 -35.75
N LYS A 340 -23.64 -8.97 -34.77
CA LYS A 340 -24.66 -9.42 -33.80
C LYS A 340 -24.14 -9.73 -32.37
N ASP A 341 -22.92 -9.36 -32.00
CA ASP A 341 -22.39 -9.67 -30.65
C ASP A 341 -21.80 -8.44 -29.92
N TYR A 342 -22.45 -7.27 -30.03
CA TYR A 342 -22.16 -6.10 -29.19
C TYR A 342 -23.15 -5.95 -28.02
N GLU A 343 -23.70 -7.06 -27.51
CA GLU A 343 -24.47 -7.10 -26.26
C GLU A 343 -23.83 -8.09 -25.27
N ALA A 344 -22.58 -7.83 -24.84
CA ALA A 344 -22.01 -8.55 -23.68
C ALA A 344 -20.94 -7.78 -22.90
N ILE A 345 -20.61 -6.53 -23.27
CA ILE A 345 -19.55 -5.75 -22.61
C ILE A 345 -20.07 -4.44 -21.96
N GLU A 346 -21.29 -3.99 -22.27
CA GLU A 346 -21.93 -2.85 -21.56
C GLU A 346 -22.66 -3.24 -20.26
N GLY A 347 -22.72 -4.54 -19.91
CA GLY A 347 -23.42 -5.01 -18.71
C GLY A 347 -22.64 -4.92 -17.39
N ARG A 348 -21.31 -4.76 -17.39
CA ARG A 348 -20.50 -4.81 -16.15
C ARG A 348 -20.00 -3.48 -15.61
N LEU A 349 -20.25 -2.37 -16.31
CA LEU A 349 -19.98 -1.03 -15.78
C LEU A 349 -21.21 -0.42 -15.08
N TYR A 350 -22.41 -0.71 -15.57
CA TYR A 350 -23.65 -0.28 -14.92
C TYR A 350 -23.95 -1.02 -13.61
N ASP A 351 -23.62 -2.30 -13.47
CA ASP A 351 -23.87 -3.03 -12.23
C ASP A 351 -22.92 -2.64 -11.07
N LEU A 352 -21.64 -2.34 -11.36
CA LEU A 352 -20.70 -1.85 -10.34
C LEU A 352 -21.04 -0.42 -9.87
N LEU A 353 -21.45 0.47 -10.78
CA LEU A 353 -21.93 1.80 -10.42
C LEU A 353 -23.26 1.75 -9.64
N THR A 354 -24.15 0.81 -9.96
CA THR A 354 -25.44 0.65 -9.26
C THR A 354 -25.26 0.02 -7.88
N ILE A 355 -24.33 -0.92 -7.70
CA ILE A 355 -24.02 -1.52 -6.39
C ILE A 355 -23.32 -0.51 -5.47
N VAL A 356 -22.38 0.29 -6.00
CA VAL A 356 -21.74 1.38 -5.24
C VAL A 356 -22.76 2.48 -4.89
N ALA A 357 -23.67 2.82 -5.80
CA ALA A 357 -24.75 3.77 -5.53
C ALA A 357 -25.78 3.24 -4.51
N LEU A 358 -26.12 1.94 -4.53
CA LEU A 358 -27.01 1.33 -3.52
C LEU A 358 -26.36 1.27 -2.13
N HIS A 359 -25.06 0.98 -2.04
CA HIS A 359 -24.35 0.95 -0.76
C HIS A 359 -24.14 2.37 -0.19
N LEU A 360 -23.89 3.37 -1.03
CA LEU A 360 -23.86 4.78 -0.62
C LEU A 360 -25.25 5.30 -0.23
N ALA A 361 -26.32 4.89 -0.92
CA ALA A 361 -27.69 5.24 -0.57
C ALA A 361 -28.17 4.57 0.73
N GLN A 362 -27.84 3.30 0.96
CA GLN A 362 -28.17 2.61 2.22
C GLN A 362 -27.39 3.18 3.41
N GLY A 363 -26.12 3.54 3.24
CA GLY A 363 -25.33 4.23 4.28
C GLY A 363 -25.88 5.62 4.66
N LEU A 364 -26.43 6.37 3.70
CA LEU A 364 -27.04 7.68 3.95
C LEU A 364 -28.44 7.58 4.56
N VAL A 365 -29.21 6.53 4.27
CA VAL A 365 -30.55 6.29 4.88
C VAL A 365 -30.43 5.89 6.36
N TYR A 366 -29.43 5.08 6.75
CA TYR A 366 -29.19 4.76 8.17
C TYR A 366 -28.70 5.96 8.98
N SER A 367 -27.97 6.90 8.36
CA SER A 367 -27.56 8.15 9.01
C SER A 367 -28.68 9.18 9.11
N TRP A 368 -29.65 9.18 8.18
CA TRP A 368 -30.83 10.06 8.24
C TRP A 368 -31.92 9.56 9.20
N LEU A 369 -32.18 8.26 9.29
CA LEU A 369 -33.15 7.70 10.24
C LEU A 369 -32.71 7.83 11.71
N SER A 370 -31.39 7.85 11.99
CA SER A 370 -30.89 8.11 13.35
C SER A 370 -30.94 9.59 13.76
N VAL A 371 -31.03 10.51 12.79
CA VAL A 371 -31.09 11.97 13.04
C VAL A 371 -32.53 12.49 13.06
N SER A 372 -33.48 11.85 12.35
CA SER A 372 -34.89 12.24 12.37
C SER A 372 -35.69 11.70 13.58
N MET A 373 -35.17 10.74 14.35
CA MET A 373 -35.86 10.18 15.53
C MET A 373 -35.47 10.85 16.86
N LYS A 374 -35.11 12.14 16.82
CA LYS A 374 -34.91 13.02 18.00
C LYS A 374 -35.68 14.34 17.94
N PHE A 375 -36.65 14.46 17.03
CA PHE A 375 -37.41 15.69 16.80
C PHE A 375 -38.94 15.47 16.81
N VAL A 376 -39.46 14.64 17.72
CA VAL A 376 -40.86 14.69 18.17
C VAL A 376 -40.90 14.24 19.63
N ASP A 377 -40.66 15.16 20.56
CA ASP A 377 -41.14 15.02 21.95
C ASP A 377 -40.99 16.36 22.68
N LEU A 378 -41.95 17.25 22.43
CA LEU A 378 -42.33 18.38 23.28
C LEU A 378 -43.54 19.05 22.62
N ASP A 379 -44.75 18.59 22.95
CA ASP A 379 -45.78 19.43 23.56
C ASP A 379 -47.09 18.64 23.72
N ARG A 380 -47.37 18.12 24.91
CA ARG A 380 -48.72 18.26 25.48
C ARG A 380 -48.71 18.10 26.99
N SER A 381 -48.75 19.26 27.62
CA SER A 381 -49.27 19.53 28.95
C SER A 381 -50.47 18.65 29.35
N GLY A 382 -50.41 18.10 30.56
CA GLY A 382 -51.40 18.44 31.57
C GLY A 382 -52.63 17.53 31.75
N LYS A 383 -52.59 16.84 32.89
CA LYS A 383 -53.65 16.72 33.91
C LYS A 383 -54.74 15.65 33.76
N GLU A 384 -54.77 14.83 34.82
CA GLU A 384 -55.88 14.14 35.47
C GLU A 384 -57.27 14.72 35.17
N LEU A 385 -58.26 13.85 35.02
CA LEU A 385 -59.32 13.66 36.03
C LEU A 385 -60.28 12.54 35.61
N SER A 386 -60.54 11.67 36.58
CA SER A 386 -61.70 10.80 36.85
C SER A 386 -62.38 10.01 35.74
#